data_AF-A0A3L7RV89-F1
#
_entry.id   AF-A0A3L7RV89-F1
#
_cell.length_a   1.000
_cell.length_b   1.000
_cell.length_c   1.000
_cell.angle_alpha   90.00
_cell.angle_beta   90.00
_cell.angle_gamma   90.00
#
_symmetry.space_group_name_H-M   'P 1'
#
loop_
_entity.id
_entity.type
_entity.pdbx_description
1 polymer ?
#
loop_
_entity_poly.entity_id
_entity_poly.type
_entity_poly.pdbx_seq_one_letter_code
_entity_poly.pdbx_strand_id
1 'polypeptide(L)'
;MEFNTIDFSPEHRLWALECRARLEYALDTAKLDSDPTPGPIWQTPDEWLPCLLLAEGLCDLEKSEQALLKDLQGPGKAALNEALSTLANWLFQLVRTAPASFDDQAARLVQLLAAQRACETYNAFRKYQPQKCLGLLLESMLLSGQSPSVRVAVDLLVDAPPTDWKDSAQALGVLMQSTNWKLADVFPRLLDSNQPSVLAPALDLANNMVRKHGVSPHPAAERFDSLLTVFGAVTLQLQSLEENPRQFSDNVQVIQQILFDAVSLLVALCDFFAQMGDPRSIGKLNQALVLKHRRLKLESAYALAKLGESRAIDLIVELLQDDSSRARALAYLHELSADDRIDPQWTSSLAKAKSDLAIWLSQPEQFAIPPSRIALVEQRTLQWPGFDGPQECFLLQFDYGTGDGHYSNVGFSGPFPSAMSLDMKSFSNDTVFAMYLANDIEDSDESRIAWDSLPEPHKDSFEPMLRELEEKGFLEIKPLAQLNCLGAQALLCQATSDEGNTWGILSDGDSIIRCISGPQTFETLFLQWKGKLALEILGEA
;
A
#
# COMPACT_ATOMS: atom_id res chain seq x y z
N MET A 1 -4.35 35.73 -23.23
CA MET A 1 -5.33 36.29 -22.28
C MET A 1 -4.56 36.59 -21.01
N GLU A 2 -4.51 37.85 -20.59
CA GLU A 2 -3.92 38.24 -19.31
C GLU A 2 -4.86 37.77 -18.19
N PHE A 3 -4.60 36.58 -17.63
CA PHE A 3 -5.31 36.01 -16.49
C PHE A 3 -4.66 36.51 -15.19
N ASN A 4 -4.87 37.78 -14.84
CA ASN A 4 -4.50 38.35 -13.54
C ASN A 4 -5.77 38.65 -12.74
N THR A 5 -6.36 37.65 -12.11
CA THR A 5 -7.47 37.87 -11.15
C THR A 5 -7.47 36.86 -10.00
N ILE A 6 -6.29 36.45 -9.52
CA ILE A 6 -6.16 35.93 -8.15
C ILE A 6 -5.42 36.99 -7.36
N ASP A 7 -6.12 37.64 -6.43
CA ASP A 7 -5.51 38.63 -5.56
C ASP A 7 -4.82 37.90 -4.40
N PHE A 8 -3.49 37.98 -4.37
CA PHE A 8 -2.69 37.43 -3.28
C PHE A 8 -2.42 38.52 -2.26
N SER A 9 -2.91 38.30 -1.03
CA SER A 9 -2.66 39.19 0.10
C SER A 9 -1.16 39.35 0.37
N PRO A 10 -0.72 40.45 1.01
CA PRO A 10 0.65 40.60 1.49
C PRO A 10 1.08 39.44 2.40
N GLU A 11 0.16 38.88 3.18
CA GLU A 11 0.40 37.73 4.06
C GLU A 11 0.70 36.46 3.25
N HIS A 12 -0.03 36.20 2.16
CA HIS A 12 0.26 35.07 1.26
C HIS A 12 1.67 35.14 0.68
N ARG A 13 2.08 36.35 0.28
CA ARG A 13 3.41 36.59 -0.30
C ARG A 13 4.51 36.42 0.76
N LEU A 14 4.29 36.97 1.95
CA LEU A 14 5.23 36.83 3.06
C LEU A 14 5.40 35.36 3.47
N TRP A 15 4.29 34.63 3.62
CA TRP A 15 4.31 33.21 3.96
C TRP A 15 5.08 32.36 2.94
N ALA A 16 4.88 32.61 1.64
CA ALA A 16 5.61 31.88 0.60
C ALA A 16 7.11 32.18 0.62
N LEU A 17 7.49 33.44 0.86
CA LEU A 17 8.89 33.86 1.03
C LEU A 17 9.53 33.21 2.25
N GLU A 18 8.81 33.15 3.38
CA GLU A 18 9.29 32.49 4.60
C GLU A 18 9.48 30.98 4.39
N CYS A 19 8.54 30.31 3.73
CA CYS A 19 8.66 28.88 3.42
C CYS A 19 9.87 28.60 2.52
N ARG A 20 10.09 29.44 1.50
CA ARG A 20 11.27 29.36 0.64
C ARG A 20 12.56 29.56 1.45
N ALA A 21 12.63 30.60 2.27
CA ALA A 21 13.81 30.91 3.09
C ALA A 21 14.14 29.77 4.08
N ARG A 22 13.13 29.09 4.64
CA ARG A 22 13.33 27.91 5.49
C ARG A 22 13.95 26.74 4.73
N LEU A 23 13.52 26.50 3.49
CA LEU A 23 14.12 25.47 2.64
C LEU A 23 15.56 25.85 2.28
N GLU A 24 15.82 27.09 1.85
CA GLU A 24 17.18 27.58 1.58
C GLU A 24 18.11 27.37 2.79
N TYR A 25 17.64 27.73 3.98
CA TYR A 25 18.37 27.50 5.22
C TYR A 25 18.61 26.01 5.52
N ALA A 26 17.62 25.14 5.29
CA ALA A 26 17.76 23.70 5.48
C ALA A 26 18.78 23.09 4.49
N LEU A 27 18.79 23.56 3.24
CA LEU A 27 19.74 23.12 2.22
C LEU A 27 21.18 23.57 2.55
N ASP A 28 21.35 24.77 3.13
CA ASP A 28 22.67 25.27 3.53
C ASP A 28 23.19 24.63 4.82
N THR A 29 22.34 24.40 5.81
CA THR A 29 22.74 23.76 7.08
C THR A 29 23.08 22.29 6.92
N ALA A 30 22.48 21.60 5.95
CA ALA A 30 22.86 20.23 5.58
C ALA A 30 24.31 20.09 5.09
N LYS A 31 25.02 21.20 4.79
CA LYS A 31 26.47 21.20 4.46
C LYS A 31 27.38 21.08 5.69
N LEU A 32 26.86 21.25 6.91
CA LEU A 32 27.67 21.42 8.13
C LEU A 32 27.78 20.17 9.00
N ASP A 33 27.32 18.99 8.53
CA ASP A 33 27.34 17.71 9.29
C ASP A 33 26.76 17.80 10.71
N SER A 34 25.91 18.80 10.97
CA SER A 34 25.14 18.88 12.20
C SER A 34 23.88 18.05 12.01
N ASP A 35 23.64 17.11 12.91
CA ASP A 35 22.38 16.37 13.03
C ASP A 35 21.28 17.36 13.47
N PRO A 36 20.21 17.51 12.66
CA PRO A 36 18.92 17.53 13.28
C PRO A 36 17.98 16.55 12.57
N THR A 37 17.30 15.72 13.34
CA THR A 37 15.97 15.22 12.97
C THR A 37 15.09 16.41 12.60
N PRO A 38 14.70 16.62 11.34
CA PRO A 38 13.84 17.74 11.02
C PRO A 38 12.42 17.34 11.43
N GLY A 39 11.81 18.14 12.31
CA GLY A 39 10.37 18.31 12.24
C GLY A 39 9.99 18.91 10.87
N PRO A 40 8.70 18.98 10.54
CA PRO A 40 8.27 19.41 9.21
C PRO A 40 8.83 20.80 8.86
N ILE A 41 9.43 20.95 7.67
CA ILE A 41 10.06 22.20 7.21
C ILE A 41 9.03 23.34 7.18
N TRP A 42 7.81 22.99 6.81
CA TRP A 42 6.68 23.92 6.73
C TRP A 42 5.53 23.45 7.61
N GLN A 43 4.77 24.43 8.10
CA GLN A 43 3.47 24.17 8.71
C GLN A 43 2.40 24.24 7.62
N THR A 44 1.36 23.42 7.75
CA THR A 44 0.20 23.45 6.86
C THR A 44 -0.42 24.86 6.87
N PRO A 45 -0.61 25.49 5.71
CA PRO A 45 -1.25 26.80 5.66
C PRO A 45 -2.75 26.69 5.99
N ASP A 46 -3.33 27.76 6.51
CA ASP A 46 -4.77 27.84 6.80
C ASP A 46 -5.62 27.79 5.51
N GLU A 47 -5.04 28.26 4.39
CA GLU A 47 -5.63 28.19 3.06
C GLU A 47 -4.61 27.63 2.05
N TRP A 48 -5.07 26.91 1.04
CA TRP A 48 -4.16 26.32 0.05
C TRP A 48 -3.64 27.31 -0.99
N LEU A 49 -4.33 28.43 -1.22
CA LEU A 49 -4.02 29.38 -2.30
C LEU A 49 -2.55 29.88 -2.34
N PRO A 50 -1.89 30.17 -1.19
CA PRO A 50 -0.49 30.60 -1.15
C PRO A 50 0.51 29.57 -1.70
N CYS A 51 0.13 28.29 -1.80
CA CYS A 51 1.00 27.26 -2.35
C CYS A 51 1.37 27.53 -3.83
N LEU A 52 0.54 28.28 -4.57
CA LEU A 52 0.85 28.71 -5.94
C LEU A 52 2.08 29.62 -5.99
N LEU A 53 2.22 30.53 -5.02
CA LEU A 53 3.37 31.43 -4.90
C LEU A 53 4.61 30.66 -4.44
N LEU A 54 4.44 29.70 -3.53
CA LEU A 54 5.54 28.85 -3.07
C LEU A 54 6.10 28.02 -4.23
N ALA A 55 5.24 27.37 -5.03
CA ALA A 55 5.67 26.61 -6.21
C ALA A 55 6.49 27.46 -7.19
N GLU A 56 6.06 28.68 -7.47
CA GLU A 56 6.82 29.64 -8.27
C GLU A 56 8.18 29.96 -7.65
N GLY A 57 8.19 30.27 -6.36
CA GLY A 57 9.41 30.56 -5.61
C GLY A 57 10.41 29.40 -5.60
N LEU A 58 9.94 28.15 -5.54
CA LEU A 58 10.81 26.97 -5.63
C LEU A 58 11.36 26.75 -7.03
N CYS A 59 10.56 26.99 -8.08
CA CYS A 59 11.07 26.95 -9.45
C CYS A 59 12.15 28.01 -9.69
N ASP A 60 12.04 29.19 -9.07
CA ASP A 60 13.09 30.21 -9.13
C ASP A 60 14.33 29.84 -8.30
N LEU A 61 14.15 29.23 -7.12
CA LEU A 61 15.24 28.64 -6.35
C LEU A 61 16.00 27.59 -7.16
N GLU A 62 15.29 26.72 -7.87
CA GLU A 62 15.90 25.73 -8.75
C GLU A 62 16.82 26.38 -9.78
N LYS A 63 16.34 27.44 -10.45
CA LYS A 63 17.13 28.16 -11.45
C LYS A 63 18.38 28.80 -10.87
N SER A 64 18.31 29.36 -9.66
CA SER A 64 19.46 30.01 -9.01
C SER A 64 20.47 29.02 -8.42
N GLU A 65 20.00 27.87 -7.92
CA GLU A 65 20.79 26.93 -7.11
C GLU A 65 21.02 25.57 -7.81
N GLN A 66 20.98 25.51 -9.14
CA GLN A 66 21.12 24.25 -9.91
C GLN A 66 22.36 23.43 -9.52
N ALA A 67 23.49 24.09 -9.29
CA ALA A 67 24.74 23.42 -8.91
C ALA A 67 24.62 22.76 -7.54
N LEU A 68 24.04 23.49 -6.57
CA LEU A 68 23.79 22.98 -5.24
C LEU A 68 22.85 21.78 -5.27
N LEU A 69 21.71 21.91 -5.95
CA LEU A 69 20.68 20.87 -6.00
C LEU A 69 21.16 19.58 -6.66
N LYS A 70 22.03 19.68 -7.67
CA LYS A 70 22.56 18.53 -8.39
C LYS A 70 23.44 17.64 -7.51
N ASP A 71 24.17 18.24 -6.58
CA ASP A 71 25.14 17.54 -5.74
C ASP A 71 24.56 17.22 -4.33
N LEU A 72 23.27 17.44 -4.12
CA LEU A 72 22.59 17.17 -2.84
C LEU A 72 22.65 15.68 -2.46
N GLN A 73 23.07 15.43 -1.23
CA GLN A 73 23.08 14.12 -0.58
C GLN A 73 22.57 14.23 0.85
N GLY A 74 22.25 13.08 1.45
CA GLY A 74 21.94 12.98 2.89
C GLY A 74 20.80 13.92 3.34
N PRO A 75 20.97 14.66 4.44
CA PRO A 75 19.92 15.51 5.02
C PRO A 75 19.36 16.56 4.06
N GLY A 76 20.19 17.17 3.21
CA GLY A 76 19.73 18.19 2.27
C GLY A 76 18.81 17.60 1.18
N LYS A 77 19.12 16.39 0.72
CA LYS A 77 18.24 15.66 -0.21
C LYS A 77 16.94 15.25 0.47
N ALA A 78 16.99 14.84 1.74
CA ALA A 78 15.79 14.54 2.53
C ALA A 78 14.89 15.76 2.68
N ALA A 79 15.48 16.93 3.01
CA ALA A 79 14.74 18.18 3.14
C ALA A 79 14.07 18.61 1.82
N LEU A 80 14.80 18.51 0.70
CA LEU A 80 14.21 18.79 -0.61
C LEU A 80 13.04 17.84 -0.93
N ASN A 81 13.19 16.54 -0.66
CA ASN A 81 12.12 15.56 -0.90
C ASN A 81 10.88 15.84 -0.06
N GLU A 82 11.06 16.18 1.21
CA GLU A 82 9.97 16.54 2.12
C GLU A 82 9.24 17.80 1.64
N ALA A 83 9.99 18.85 1.30
CA ALA A 83 9.44 20.09 0.76
C ALA A 83 8.64 19.87 -0.53
N LEU A 84 9.21 19.14 -1.49
CA LEU A 84 8.52 18.85 -2.76
C LEU A 84 7.29 17.97 -2.58
N SER A 85 7.34 16.97 -1.70
CA SER A 85 6.19 16.12 -1.39
C SER A 85 5.07 16.92 -0.72
N THR A 86 5.42 17.80 0.20
CA THR A 86 4.48 18.68 0.91
C THR A 86 3.81 19.65 -0.06
N LEU A 87 4.58 20.32 -0.93
CA LEU A 87 4.05 21.20 -1.96
C LEU A 87 3.13 20.46 -2.93
N ALA A 88 3.54 19.27 -3.41
CA ALA A 88 2.75 18.48 -4.33
C ALA A 88 1.40 18.07 -3.71
N ASN A 89 1.40 17.69 -2.43
CA ASN A 89 0.17 17.40 -1.70
C ASN A 89 -0.72 18.64 -1.57
N TRP A 90 -0.16 19.82 -1.27
CA TRP A 90 -0.95 21.05 -1.16
C TRP A 90 -1.54 21.50 -2.50
N LEU A 91 -0.79 21.39 -3.60
CA LEU A 91 -1.30 21.64 -4.95
C LEU A 91 -2.45 20.69 -5.29
N PHE A 92 -2.31 19.40 -4.94
CA PHE A 92 -3.37 18.42 -5.09
C PHE A 92 -4.63 18.79 -4.28
N GLN A 93 -4.46 19.16 -3.00
CA GLN A 93 -5.58 19.60 -2.16
C GLN A 93 -6.26 20.85 -2.74
N LEU A 94 -5.49 21.83 -3.22
CA LEU A 94 -6.02 23.03 -3.85
C LEU A 94 -6.91 22.67 -5.05
N VAL A 95 -6.45 21.80 -5.96
CA VAL A 95 -7.23 21.37 -7.12
C VAL A 95 -8.52 20.66 -6.70
N ARG A 96 -8.43 19.79 -5.69
CA ARG A 96 -9.53 18.97 -5.19
C ARG A 96 -10.61 19.80 -4.51
N THR A 97 -10.24 20.79 -3.69
CA THR A 97 -11.20 21.58 -2.90
C THR A 97 -11.68 22.83 -3.62
N ALA A 98 -11.02 23.27 -4.70
CA ALA A 98 -11.40 24.50 -5.41
C ALA A 98 -12.90 24.60 -5.75
N PRO A 99 -13.58 23.55 -6.26
CA PRO A 99 -15.01 23.61 -6.58
C PRO A 99 -15.93 23.84 -5.37
N ALA A 100 -15.46 23.55 -4.15
CA ALA A 100 -16.20 23.80 -2.92
C ALA A 100 -15.87 25.17 -2.30
N SER A 101 -14.69 25.71 -2.59
CA SER A 101 -14.17 26.94 -1.98
C SER A 101 -14.41 28.21 -2.83
N PHE A 102 -14.66 28.07 -4.13
CA PHE A 102 -14.78 29.19 -5.06
C PHE A 102 -16.02 29.04 -5.96
N ASP A 103 -16.46 30.13 -6.58
CA ASP A 103 -17.43 30.05 -7.68
C ASP A 103 -16.84 29.30 -8.90
N ASP A 104 -17.70 28.85 -9.83
CA ASP A 104 -17.29 27.97 -10.94
C ASP A 104 -16.16 28.57 -11.81
N GLN A 105 -16.18 29.87 -12.07
CA GLN A 105 -15.15 30.53 -12.89
C GLN A 105 -13.83 30.64 -12.12
N ALA A 106 -13.88 31.07 -10.87
CA ALA A 106 -12.72 31.19 -10.01
C ALA A 106 -12.11 29.82 -9.68
N ALA A 107 -12.93 28.80 -9.38
CA ALA A 107 -12.49 27.43 -9.16
C ALA A 107 -11.73 26.88 -10.37
N ARG A 108 -12.26 27.08 -11.57
CA ARG A 108 -11.60 26.67 -12.81
C ARG A 108 -10.27 27.38 -13.03
N LEU A 109 -10.20 28.68 -12.76
CA LEU A 109 -8.96 29.44 -12.85
C LEU A 109 -7.91 28.92 -11.85
N VAL A 110 -8.31 28.71 -10.59
CA VAL A 110 -7.45 28.15 -9.53
C VAL A 110 -6.92 26.77 -9.92
N GLN A 111 -7.78 25.89 -10.43
CA GLN A 111 -7.37 24.56 -10.89
C GLN A 111 -6.38 24.61 -12.05
N LEU A 112 -6.58 25.51 -13.02
CA LEU A 112 -5.65 25.71 -14.13
C LEU A 112 -4.29 26.23 -13.66
N LEU A 113 -4.28 27.20 -12.73
CA LEU A 113 -3.04 27.74 -12.16
C LEU A 113 -2.30 26.70 -11.32
N ALA A 114 -3.01 25.91 -10.51
CA ALA A 114 -2.43 24.82 -9.74
C ALA A 114 -1.83 23.74 -10.66
N ALA A 115 -2.54 23.35 -11.71
CA ALA A 115 -2.02 22.42 -12.73
C ALA A 115 -0.79 22.99 -13.45
N GLN A 116 -0.79 24.28 -13.79
CA GLN A 116 0.37 24.96 -14.37
C GLN A 116 1.57 24.92 -13.41
N ARG A 117 1.37 25.26 -12.13
CA ARG A 117 2.44 25.20 -11.12
C ARG A 117 2.96 23.79 -10.92
N ALA A 118 2.08 22.78 -10.89
CA ALA A 118 2.48 21.38 -10.82
C ALA A 118 3.35 20.97 -12.02
N CYS A 119 2.99 21.40 -13.24
CA CYS A 119 3.78 21.19 -14.46
C CYS A 119 5.17 21.83 -14.36
N GLU A 120 5.24 23.09 -13.95
CA GLU A 120 6.50 23.83 -13.79
C GLU A 120 7.40 23.16 -12.76
N THR A 121 6.86 22.81 -11.58
CA THR A 121 7.60 22.10 -10.53
C THR A 121 8.07 20.72 -11.01
N TYR A 122 7.24 19.96 -11.73
CA TYR A 122 7.62 18.67 -12.30
C TYR A 122 8.83 18.82 -13.24
N ASN A 123 8.76 19.77 -14.17
CA ASN A 123 9.83 20.04 -15.14
C ASN A 123 11.13 20.49 -14.45
N ALA A 124 11.01 21.34 -13.42
CA ALA A 124 12.17 21.87 -12.69
C ALA A 124 12.89 20.75 -11.92
N PHE A 125 12.14 19.89 -11.22
CA PHE A 125 12.72 19.00 -10.21
C PHE A 125 12.88 17.53 -10.62
N ARG A 126 12.20 17.02 -11.66
CA ARG A 126 12.27 15.59 -12.03
C ARG A 126 13.69 15.05 -12.21
N LYS A 127 14.62 15.89 -12.71
CA LYS A 127 16.01 15.52 -12.98
C LYS A 127 16.82 15.20 -11.71
N TYR A 128 16.34 15.64 -10.56
CA TYR A 128 16.94 15.35 -9.25
C TYR A 128 16.38 14.07 -8.60
N GLN A 129 15.45 13.37 -9.29
CA GLN A 129 14.80 12.15 -8.83
C GLN A 129 14.22 12.26 -7.41
N PRO A 130 13.34 13.25 -7.18
CA PRO A 130 12.71 13.39 -5.87
C PRO A 130 11.76 12.22 -5.62
N GLN A 131 11.65 11.80 -4.36
CA GLN A 131 10.79 10.68 -3.96
C GLN A 131 9.40 11.18 -3.57
N LYS A 132 8.35 10.39 -3.87
CA LYS A 132 6.96 10.57 -3.39
C LYS A 132 6.25 11.86 -3.82
N CYS A 133 6.70 12.56 -4.86
CA CYS A 133 6.10 13.82 -5.29
C CYS A 133 5.73 13.89 -6.78
N LEU A 134 6.45 13.18 -7.66
CA LEU A 134 6.23 13.28 -9.11
C LEU A 134 4.84 12.78 -9.50
N GLY A 135 4.38 11.68 -8.90
CA GLY A 135 3.03 11.15 -9.11
C GLY A 135 1.95 12.17 -8.70
N LEU A 136 2.09 12.79 -7.53
CA LEU A 136 1.14 13.81 -7.03
C LEU A 136 1.08 15.07 -7.92
N LEU A 137 2.22 15.50 -8.48
CA LEU A 137 2.25 16.64 -9.39
C LEU A 137 1.50 16.31 -10.70
N LEU A 138 1.73 15.13 -11.27
CA LEU A 138 1.00 14.64 -12.44
C LEU A 138 -0.50 14.48 -12.13
N GLU A 139 -0.82 13.92 -10.98
CA GLU A 139 -2.18 13.72 -10.48
C GLU A 139 -2.93 15.04 -10.35
N SER A 140 -2.28 16.10 -9.83
CA SER A 140 -2.86 17.44 -9.72
C SER A 140 -3.27 18.01 -11.08
N MET A 141 -2.47 17.76 -12.13
CA MET A 141 -2.79 18.19 -13.49
C MET A 141 -3.98 17.41 -14.07
N LEU A 142 -3.99 16.09 -13.89
CA LEU A 142 -5.05 15.20 -14.39
C LEU A 142 -6.39 15.44 -13.67
N LEU A 143 -6.36 15.61 -12.35
CA LEU A 143 -7.54 15.84 -11.52
C LEU A 143 -8.30 17.12 -11.89
N SER A 144 -7.61 18.13 -12.43
CA SER A 144 -8.26 19.37 -12.87
C SER A 144 -9.35 19.13 -13.93
N GLY A 145 -9.26 18.02 -14.69
CA GLY A 145 -10.19 17.65 -15.76
C GLY A 145 -10.16 18.56 -17.00
N GLN A 146 -9.38 19.64 -16.95
CA GLN A 146 -9.30 20.62 -18.02
C GLN A 146 -8.43 20.10 -19.17
N SER A 147 -8.95 20.14 -20.39
CA SER A 147 -8.26 19.61 -21.59
C SER A 147 -6.79 20.04 -21.73
N PRO A 148 -6.39 21.31 -21.52
CA PRO A 148 -4.98 21.69 -21.60
C PRO A 148 -4.11 21.01 -20.54
N SER A 149 -4.57 20.95 -19.29
CA SER A 149 -3.86 20.33 -18.18
C SER A 149 -3.69 18.82 -18.36
N VAL A 150 -4.78 18.14 -18.78
CA VAL A 150 -4.77 16.70 -19.03
C VAL A 150 -3.78 16.36 -20.14
N ARG A 151 -3.81 17.09 -21.27
CA ARG A 151 -2.89 16.86 -22.39
C ARG A 151 -1.43 17.05 -21.99
N VAL A 152 -1.12 18.11 -21.24
CA VAL A 152 0.25 18.36 -20.76
C VAL A 152 0.73 17.25 -19.82
N ALA A 153 -0.13 16.78 -18.91
CA ALA A 153 0.23 15.67 -18.03
C ALA A 153 0.48 14.36 -18.82
N VAL A 154 -0.34 14.09 -19.83
CA VAL A 154 -0.17 12.94 -20.73
C VAL A 154 1.12 13.06 -21.53
N ASP A 155 1.45 14.24 -22.06
CA ASP A 155 2.72 14.48 -22.74
C ASP A 155 3.92 14.26 -21.81
N LEU A 156 3.84 14.73 -20.56
CA LEU A 156 4.89 14.48 -19.56
C LEU A 156 5.05 13.00 -19.22
N LEU A 157 3.95 12.25 -19.06
CA LEU A 157 3.98 10.81 -18.82
C LEU A 157 4.63 10.04 -19.98
N VAL A 158 4.52 10.53 -21.22
CA VAL A 158 5.12 9.84 -22.36
C VAL A 158 6.54 10.29 -22.64
N ASP A 159 6.80 11.60 -22.64
CA ASP A 159 8.09 12.17 -23.06
C ASP A 159 9.11 12.24 -21.92
N ALA A 160 8.65 12.35 -20.68
CA ALA A 160 9.50 12.50 -19.50
C ALA A 160 8.88 11.86 -18.24
N PRO A 161 8.56 10.56 -18.25
CA PRO A 161 7.90 9.88 -17.14
C PRO A 161 8.72 9.87 -15.84
N PRO A 162 8.05 9.66 -14.70
CA PRO A 162 8.71 9.34 -13.44
C PRO A 162 9.55 8.07 -13.54
N THR A 163 10.63 8.01 -12.76
CA THR A 163 11.47 6.80 -12.68
C THR A 163 10.82 5.68 -11.87
N ASP A 164 10.03 6.03 -10.84
CA ASP A 164 9.29 5.07 -10.03
C ASP A 164 7.94 4.76 -10.70
N TRP A 165 7.64 3.48 -10.89
CA TRP A 165 6.38 3.03 -11.45
C TRP A 165 5.17 3.45 -10.60
N LYS A 166 5.35 3.59 -9.28
CA LYS A 166 4.29 4.00 -8.35
C LYS A 166 3.78 5.40 -8.66
N ASP A 167 4.66 6.30 -9.07
CA ASP A 167 4.29 7.67 -9.46
C ASP A 167 3.42 7.66 -10.73
N SER A 168 3.77 6.84 -11.72
CA SER A 168 3.00 6.71 -12.97
C SER A 168 1.62 6.08 -12.72
N ALA A 169 1.57 5.02 -11.90
CA ALA A 169 0.35 4.35 -11.52
C ALA A 169 -0.58 5.27 -10.69
N GLN A 170 -0.01 6.04 -9.75
CA GLN A 170 -0.76 7.01 -8.96
C GLN A 170 -1.40 8.07 -9.84
N ALA A 171 -0.62 8.69 -10.74
CA ALA A 171 -1.12 9.73 -11.64
C ALA A 171 -2.31 9.23 -12.48
N LEU A 172 -2.17 8.05 -13.10
CA LEU A 172 -3.21 7.47 -13.95
C LEU A 172 -4.40 6.91 -13.15
N GLY A 173 -4.23 6.64 -11.85
CA GLY A 173 -5.30 6.22 -10.95
C GLY A 173 -6.47 7.20 -10.89
N VAL A 174 -6.24 8.51 -11.02
CA VAL A 174 -7.33 9.51 -11.02
C VAL A 174 -8.20 9.42 -12.27
N LEU A 175 -7.62 9.06 -13.42
CA LEU A 175 -8.38 8.85 -14.64
C LEU A 175 -9.24 7.59 -14.58
N MET A 176 -8.85 6.60 -13.76
CA MET A 176 -9.66 5.40 -13.50
C MET A 176 -10.83 5.66 -12.56
N GLN A 177 -10.71 6.66 -11.67
CA GLN A 177 -11.71 6.95 -10.63
C GLN A 177 -12.75 7.99 -11.07
N SER A 178 -12.43 8.84 -12.05
CA SER A 178 -13.34 9.87 -12.56
C SER A 178 -13.44 9.83 -14.08
N THR A 179 -14.56 10.32 -14.62
CA THR A 179 -14.75 10.51 -16.06
C THR A 179 -14.78 12.00 -16.44
N ASN A 180 -14.31 12.89 -15.56
CA ASN A 180 -14.32 14.34 -15.78
C ASN A 180 -13.14 14.79 -16.65
N TRP A 181 -12.94 14.12 -17.78
CA TRP A 181 -11.88 14.37 -18.76
C TRP A 181 -12.35 13.82 -20.12
N LYS A 182 -11.70 14.21 -21.21
CA LYS A 182 -12.10 13.76 -22.56
C LYS A 182 -11.17 12.67 -23.05
N LEU A 183 -11.75 11.62 -23.65
CA LEU A 183 -11.00 10.51 -24.23
C LEU A 183 -9.88 10.98 -25.20
N ALA A 184 -10.19 11.96 -26.04
CA ALA A 184 -9.26 12.52 -27.03
C ALA A 184 -8.11 13.36 -26.42
N ASP A 185 -8.20 13.75 -25.15
CA ASP A 185 -7.10 14.43 -24.45
C ASP A 185 -6.07 13.42 -23.89
N VAL A 186 -6.40 12.12 -23.85
CA VAL A 186 -5.57 11.05 -23.29
C VAL A 186 -5.12 10.07 -24.38
N PHE A 187 -6.05 9.58 -25.19
CA PHE A 187 -5.78 8.61 -26.24
C PHE A 187 -5.82 9.25 -27.64
N PRO A 188 -4.95 8.80 -28.57
CA PRO A 188 -4.01 7.68 -28.45
C PRO A 188 -2.67 8.04 -27.80
N ARG A 189 -2.45 9.32 -27.46
CA ARG A 189 -1.14 9.85 -27.04
C ARG A 189 -0.50 9.06 -25.91
N LEU A 190 -1.25 8.72 -24.86
CA LEU A 190 -0.73 7.97 -23.71
C LEU A 190 -0.14 6.60 -24.10
N LEU A 191 -0.63 5.98 -25.18
CA LEU A 191 -0.17 4.70 -25.70
C LEU A 191 1.10 4.80 -26.57
N ASP A 192 1.66 6.00 -26.75
CA ASP A 192 2.96 6.20 -27.41
C ASP A 192 4.15 5.89 -26.50
N SER A 193 3.93 5.70 -25.19
CA SER A 193 5.01 5.35 -24.27
C SER A 193 5.55 3.95 -24.53
N ASN A 194 6.88 3.85 -24.58
CA ASN A 194 7.60 2.57 -24.63
C ASN A 194 8.01 2.06 -23.24
N GLN A 195 7.73 2.82 -22.18
CA GLN A 195 8.09 2.43 -20.82
C GLN A 195 6.99 1.56 -20.21
N PRO A 196 7.29 0.33 -19.74
CA PRO A 196 6.29 -0.54 -19.14
C PRO A 196 5.53 0.09 -17.97
N SER A 197 6.22 0.91 -17.15
CA SER A 197 5.66 1.64 -16.01
C SER A 197 4.54 2.63 -16.38
N VAL A 198 4.47 3.05 -17.64
CA VAL A 198 3.43 3.95 -18.18
C VAL A 198 2.48 3.19 -19.09
N LEU A 199 3.01 2.34 -19.98
CA LEU A 199 2.22 1.62 -20.97
C LEU A 199 1.26 0.62 -20.31
N ALA A 200 1.68 -0.06 -19.23
CA ALA A 200 0.80 -1.01 -18.54
C ALA A 200 -0.41 -0.31 -17.90
N PRO A 201 -0.25 0.73 -17.05
CA PRO A 201 -1.41 1.48 -16.55
C PRO A 201 -2.22 2.19 -17.64
N ALA A 202 -1.60 2.63 -18.74
CA ALA A 202 -2.31 3.21 -19.88
C ALA A 202 -3.24 2.20 -20.58
N LEU A 203 -2.77 0.96 -20.73
CA LEU A 203 -3.58 -0.15 -21.23
C LEU A 203 -4.68 -0.53 -20.24
N ASP A 204 -4.38 -0.58 -18.93
CA ASP A 204 -5.39 -0.82 -17.90
C ASP A 204 -6.51 0.23 -17.96
N LEU A 205 -6.17 1.50 -18.17
CA LEU A 205 -7.14 2.57 -18.39
C LEU A 205 -7.95 2.35 -19.67
N ALA A 206 -7.31 2.05 -20.79
CA ALA A 206 -8.01 1.78 -22.06
C ALA A 206 -8.99 0.59 -21.92
N ASN A 207 -8.53 -0.50 -21.32
CA ASN A 207 -9.30 -1.71 -21.03
C ASN A 207 -10.49 -1.41 -20.10
N ASN A 208 -10.29 -0.57 -19.08
CA ASN A 208 -11.35 -0.14 -18.18
C ASN A 208 -12.41 0.70 -18.89
N MET A 209 -12.00 1.61 -19.77
CA MET A 209 -12.90 2.45 -20.56
C MET A 209 -13.83 1.61 -21.45
N VAL A 210 -13.36 0.49 -22.00
CA VAL A 210 -14.22 -0.42 -22.74
C VAL A 210 -15.14 -1.20 -21.80
N ARG A 211 -14.62 -1.85 -20.75
CA ARG A 211 -15.40 -2.72 -19.86
C ARG A 211 -16.45 -1.99 -19.03
N LYS A 212 -16.09 -0.84 -18.44
CA LYS A 212 -16.96 -0.10 -17.52
C LYS A 212 -17.71 1.05 -18.18
N HIS A 213 -17.15 1.64 -19.23
CA HIS A 213 -17.69 2.84 -19.87
C HIS A 213 -18.17 2.62 -21.31
N GLY A 214 -18.07 1.39 -21.85
CA GLY A 214 -18.60 1.04 -23.16
C GLY A 214 -17.92 1.75 -24.34
N VAL A 215 -16.69 2.23 -24.15
CA VAL A 215 -15.93 2.89 -25.23
C VAL A 215 -15.67 1.89 -26.36
N SER A 216 -16.00 2.28 -27.59
CA SER A 216 -15.76 1.51 -28.80
C SER A 216 -15.47 2.45 -29.99
N PRO A 217 -14.47 2.18 -30.84
CA PRO A 217 -13.52 1.06 -30.75
C PRO A 217 -12.58 1.18 -29.54
N HIS A 218 -11.91 0.07 -29.18
CA HIS A 218 -10.92 0.07 -28.09
C HIS A 218 -9.84 1.15 -28.35
N PRO A 219 -9.43 1.98 -27.37
CA PRO A 219 -8.49 3.08 -27.60
C PRO A 219 -7.14 2.67 -28.19
N ALA A 220 -6.71 1.44 -27.93
CA ALA A 220 -5.49 0.84 -28.48
C ALA A 220 -5.68 -0.02 -29.75
N ALA A 221 -6.87 -0.04 -30.37
CA ALA A 221 -7.18 -0.95 -31.48
C ALA A 221 -6.21 -0.82 -32.66
N GLU A 222 -5.80 0.41 -33.02
CA GLU A 222 -4.86 0.67 -34.11
C GLU A 222 -3.43 0.17 -33.83
N ARG A 223 -3.11 -0.16 -32.57
CA ARG A 223 -1.79 -0.63 -32.14
C ARG A 223 -1.71 -2.15 -31.99
N PHE A 224 -2.72 -2.89 -32.42
CA PHE A 224 -2.80 -4.34 -32.20
C PHE A 224 -1.51 -5.08 -32.60
N ASP A 225 -1.00 -4.87 -33.83
CA ASP A 225 0.18 -5.59 -34.32
C ASP A 225 1.46 -5.23 -33.55
N SER A 226 1.62 -3.96 -33.18
CA SER A 226 2.73 -3.51 -32.32
C SER A 226 2.64 -4.11 -30.92
N LEU A 227 1.46 -4.11 -30.30
CA LEU A 227 1.26 -4.65 -28.95
C LEU A 227 1.41 -6.17 -28.91
N LEU A 228 1.00 -6.88 -29.98
CA LEU A 228 1.25 -8.31 -30.15
C LEU A 228 2.75 -8.62 -30.25
N THR A 229 3.52 -7.75 -30.92
CA THR A 229 4.97 -7.86 -31.00
C THR A 229 5.63 -7.62 -29.64
N VAL A 230 5.21 -6.58 -28.93
CA VAL A 230 5.67 -6.27 -27.55
C VAL A 230 5.37 -7.43 -26.61
N PHE A 231 4.16 -7.97 -26.62
CA PHE A 231 3.78 -9.12 -25.79
C PHE A 231 4.72 -10.30 -26.01
N GLY A 232 4.99 -10.64 -27.28
CA GLY A 232 5.90 -11.71 -27.63
C GLY A 232 7.33 -11.49 -27.14
N ALA A 233 7.86 -10.27 -27.29
CA ALA A 233 9.20 -9.92 -26.83
C ALA A 233 9.34 -9.99 -25.30
N VAL A 234 8.38 -9.42 -24.58
CA VAL A 234 8.37 -9.41 -23.11
C VAL A 234 8.18 -10.82 -22.54
N THR A 235 7.35 -11.65 -23.18
CA THR A 235 7.19 -13.07 -22.81
C THR A 235 8.52 -13.83 -22.90
N LEU A 236 9.27 -13.64 -23.99
CA LEU A 236 10.58 -14.28 -24.17
C LEU A 236 11.62 -13.75 -23.17
N GLN A 237 11.60 -12.45 -22.89
CA GLN A 237 12.46 -11.85 -21.88
C GLN A 237 12.20 -12.46 -20.50
N LEU A 238 10.93 -12.62 -20.13
CA LEU A 238 10.53 -13.20 -18.85
C LEU A 238 10.89 -14.69 -18.77
N GLN A 239 10.75 -15.44 -19.86
CA GLN A 239 11.24 -16.83 -19.92
C GLN A 239 12.75 -16.89 -19.63
N SER A 240 13.53 -16.03 -20.28
CA SER A 240 14.97 -15.97 -20.06
C SER A 240 15.31 -15.58 -18.62
N LEU A 241 14.55 -14.65 -18.04
CA LEU A 241 14.69 -14.25 -16.63
C LEU A 241 14.44 -15.43 -15.68
N GLU A 242 13.42 -16.25 -15.93
CA GLU A 242 13.11 -17.44 -15.13
C GLU A 242 14.18 -18.54 -15.23
N GLU A 243 14.88 -18.63 -16.36
CA GLU A 243 15.96 -19.58 -16.60
C GLU A 243 17.29 -19.14 -15.95
N ASN A 244 17.65 -17.86 -16.10
CA ASN A 244 18.88 -17.31 -15.54
C ASN A 244 18.73 -15.82 -15.19
N PRO A 245 18.30 -15.47 -13.96
CA PRO A 245 18.12 -14.08 -13.56
C PRO A 245 19.40 -13.23 -13.63
N ARG A 246 20.57 -13.85 -13.38
CA ARG A 246 21.87 -13.16 -13.29
C ARG A 246 22.35 -12.60 -14.62
N GLN A 247 21.79 -13.04 -15.75
CA GLN A 247 22.13 -12.47 -17.06
C GLN A 247 21.65 -11.02 -17.21
N PHE A 248 20.65 -10.61 -16.42
CA PHE A 248 20.09 -9.25 -16.46
C PHE A 248 20.76 -8.33 -15.44
N SER A 249 21.01 -8.83 -14.22
CA SER A 249 21.70 -8.10 -13.17
C SER A 249 22.10 -9.04 -12.04
N ASP A 250 23.17 -8.71 -11.31
CA ASP A 250 23.45 -9.33 -10.00
C ASP A 250 22.69 -8.65 -8.86
N ASN A 251 22.01 -7.53 -9.14
CA ASN A 251 21.22 -6.79 -8.16
C ASN A 251 19.79 -7.35 -8.11
N VAL A 252 19.38 -7.84 -6.94
CA VAL A 252 18.06 -8.45 -6.70
C VAL A 252 16.92 -7.45 -6.95
N GLN A 253 17.08 -6.20 -6.53
CA GLN A 253 16.06 -5.16 -6.72
C GLN A 253 15.85 -4.86 -8.21
N VAL A 254 16.93 -4.86 -9.01
CA VAL A 254 16.84 -4.68 -10.47
C VAL A 254 16.11 -5.85 -11.13
N ILE A 255 16.41 -7.09 -10.71
CA ILE A 255 15.69 -8.29 -11.19
C ILE A 255 14.20 -8.21 -10.85
N GLN A 256 13.87 -7.82 -9.61
CA GLN A 256 12.50 -7.67 -9.15
C GLN A 256 11.74 -6.60 -9.95
N GLN A 257 12.39 -5.47 -10.25
CA GLN A 257 11.80 -4.41 -11.08
C GLN A 257 11.51 -4.90 -12.50
N ILE A 258 12.46 -5.58 -13.15
CA ILE A 258 12.25 -6.16 -14.49
C ILE A 258 11.09 -7.15 -14.49
N LEU A 259 11.04 -8.04 -13.48
CA LEU A 259 9.95 -8.99 -13.32
C LEU A 259 8.60 -8.29 -13.17
N PHE A 260 8.52 -7.30 -12.28
CA PHE A 260 7.31 -6.54 -12.01
C PHE A 260 6.79 -5.81 -13.26
N ASP A 261 7.68 -5.10 -13.95
CA ASP A 261 7.35 -4.34 -15.17
C ASP A 261 6.87 -5.27 -16.29
N ALA A 262 7.56 -6.39 -16.50
CA ALA A 262 7.18 -7.38 -17.50
C ALA A 262 5.81 -8.01 -17.20
N VAL A 263 5.60 -8.45 -15.95
CA VAL A 263 4.33 -9.07 -15.54
C VAL A 263 3.19 -8.07 -15.66
N SER A 264 3.35 -6.84 -15.15
CA SER A 264 2.30 -5.82 -15.20
C SER A 264 1.88 -5.51 -16.63
N LEU A 265 2.84 -5.34 -17.53
CA LEU A 265 2.56 -5.09 -18.95
C LEU A 265 1.89 -6.29 -19.64
N LEU A 266 2.37 -7.51 -19.39
CA LEU A 266 1.76 -8.71 -19.98
C LEU A 266 0.32 -8.94 -19.49
N VAL A 267 0.02 -8.64 -18.22
CA VAL A 267 -1.34 -8.73 -17.66
C VAL A 267 -2.27 -7.74 -18.38
N ALA A 268 -1.88 -6.47 -18.49
CA ALA A 268 -2.68 -5.46 -19.18
C ALA A 268 -2.91 -5.81 -20.67
N LEU A 269 -1.92 -6.42 -21.31
CA LEU A 269 -2.01 -6.90 -22.68
C LEU A 269 -2.92 -8.13 -22.84
N CYS A 270 -2.94 -9.07 -21.88
CA CYS A 270 -3.87 -10.20 -21.90
C CYS A 270 -5.33 -9.70 -21.94
N ASP A 271 -5.65 -8.73 -21.07
CA ASP A 271 -6.97 -8.10 -21.02
C ASP A 271 -7.29 -7.37 -22.32
N PHE A 272 -6.33 -6.61 -22.87
CA PHE A 272 -6.48 -5.97 -24.19
C PHE A 272 -6.82 -7.00 -25.29
N PHE A 273 -6.09 -8.11 -25.40
CA PHE A 273 -6.34 -9.12 -26.42
C PHE A 273 -7.69 -9.82 -26.22
N ALA A 274 -8.10 -10.07 -24.98
CA ALA A 274 -9.41 -10.62 -24.66
C ALA A 274 -10.54 -9.70 -25.17
N GLN A 275 -10.38 -8.39 -24.97
CA GLN A 275 -11.37 -7.39 -25.41
C GLN A 275 -11.38 -7.17 -26.92
N MET A 276 -10.22 -7.25 -27.56
CA MET A 276 -10.12 -7.16 -29.03
C MET A 276 -10.78 -8.36 -29.73
N GLY A 277 -10.81 -9.53 -29.08
CA GLY A 277 -11.43 -10.74 -29.64
C GLY A 277 -10.73 -11.27 -30.89
N ASP A 278 -9.48 -10.85 -31.14
CA ASP A 278 -8.75 -11.20 -32.36
C ASP A 278 -7.93 -12.50 -32.17
N PRO A 279 -8.21 -13.56 -32.94
CA PRO A 279 -7.57 -14.86 -32.80
C PRO A 279 -6.07 -14.84 -33.15
N ARG A 280 -5.53 -13.79 -33.78
CA ARG A 280 -4.09 -13.63 -34.02
C ARG A 280 -3.26 -13.61 -32.73
N SER A 281 -3.89 -13.29 -31.59
CA SER A 281 -3.23 -13.27 -30.26
C SER A 281 -3.07 -14.66 -29.62
N ILE A 282 -3.84 -15.66 -30.06
CA ILE A 282 -3.90 -17.01 -29.44
C ILE A 282 -2.51 -17.66 -29.32
N GLY A 283 -1.71 -17.60 -30.38
CA GLY A 283 -0.38 -18.21 -30.38
C GLY A 283 0.56 -17.58 -29.35
N LYS A 284 0.45 -16.27 -29.13
CA LYS A 284 1.25 -15.54 -28.14
C LYS A 284 0.77 -15.78 -26.72
N LEU A 285 -0.54 -15.75 -26.49
CA LEU A 285 -1.14 -16.08 -25.19
C LEU A 285 -0.74 -17.49 -24.73
N ASN A 286 -0.75 -18.47 -25.64
CA ASN A 286 -0.26 -19.83 -25.35
C ASN A 286 1.20 -19.88 -24.91
N GLN A 287 2.08 -18.99 -25.42
CA GLN A 287 3.46 -18.90 -24.95
C GLN A 287 3.54 -18.41 -23.49
N ALA A 288 2.69 -17.46 -23.10
CA ALA A 288 2.65 -16.94 -21.74
C ALA A 288 2.16 -17.99 -20.71
N LEU A 289 1.38 -19.00 -21.12
CA LEU A 289 0.97 -20.11 -20.24
C LEU A 289 2.14 -21.00 -19.78
N VAL A 290 3.26 -20.98 -20.51
CA VAL A 290 4.47 -21.78 -20.20
C VAL A 290 5.26 -21.18 -19.04
N LEU A 291 5.21 -19.86 -18.87
CA LEU A 291 5.91 -19.12 -17.81
C LEU A 291 5.45 -19.55 -16.41
N LYS A 292 6.32 -19.56 -15.40
CA LYS A 292 5.97 -20.04 -14.05
C LYS A 292 5.03 -19.10 -13.29
N HIS A 293 4.97 -17.82 -13.66
CA HIS A 293 4.21 -16.81 -12.92
C HIS A 293 2.68 -17.06 -12.91
N ARG A 294 2.11 -17.39 -11.75
CA ARG A 294 0.70 -17.82 -11.60
C ARG A 294 -0.34 -16.80 -12.05
N ARG A 295 -0.20 -15.53 -11.66
CA ARG A 295 -1.11 -14.45 -12.10
C ARG A 295 -1.15 -14.36 -13.62
N LEU A 296 0.00 -14.25 -14.28
CA LEU A 296 0.08 -14.17 -15.74
C LEU A 296 -0.52 -15.41 -16.44
N LYS A 297 -0.31 -16.62 -15.91
CA LYS A 297 -1.00 -17.81 -16.42
C LYS A 297 -2.51 -17.67 -16.38
N LEU A 298 -3.05 -17.18 -15.25
CA LEU A 298 -4.49 -16.97 -15.09
C LEU A 298 -5.03 -15.95 -16.10
N GLU A 299 -4.37 -14.81 -16.26
CA GLU A 299 -4.78 -13.76 -17.21
C GLU A 299 -4.74 -14.25 -18.65
N SER A 300 -3.69 -14.99 -19.02
CA SER A 300 -3.57 -15.57 -20.36
C SER A 300 -4.63 -16.64 -20.62
N ALA A 301 -4.90 -17.51 -19.64
CA ALA A 301 -5.96 -18.52 -19.74
C ALA A 301 -7.34 -17.86 -19.89
N TYR A 302 -7.62 -16.82 -19.11
CA TYR A 302 -8.85 -16.06 -19.24
C TYR A 302 -9.02 -15.41 -20.62
N ALA A 303 -7.96 -14.77 -21.14
CA ALA A 303 -7.98 -14.20 -22.49
C ALA A 303 -8.23 -15.26 -23.57
N LEU A 304 -7.58 -16.43 -23.47
CA LEU A 304 -7.80 -17.56 -24.37
C LEU A 304 -9.25 -18.09 -24.28
N ALA A 305 -9.83 -18.18 -23.09
CA ALA A 305 -11.22 -18.59 -22.91
C ALA A 305 -12.19 -17.61 -23.59
N LYS A 306 -11.96 -16.29 -23.48
CA LYS A 306 -12.72 -15.26 -24.19
C LYS A 306 -12.60 -15.37 -25.71
N LEU A 307 -11.46 -15.86 -26.21
CA LEU A 307 -11.22 -16.14 -27.63
C LEU A 307 -11.78 -17.50 -28.09
N GLY A 308 -12.43 -18.26 -27.21
CA GLY A 308 -13.08 -19.54 -27.53
C GLY A 308 -12.17 -20.77 -27.44
N GLU A 309 -10.98 -20.67 -26.84
CA GLU A 309 -10.11 -21.82 -26.61
C GLU A 309 -10.63 -22.69 -25.46
N SER A 310 -11.29 -23.80 -25.82
CA SER A 310 -11.95 -24.72 -24.88
C SER A 310 -11.08 -25.19 -23.70
N ARG A 311 -9.78 -25.48 -23.94
CA ARG A 311 -8.84 -25.94 -22.89
C ARG A 311 -8.52 -24.86 -21.85
N ALA A 312 -8.79 -23.60 -22.14
CA ALA A 312 -8.44 -22.51 -21.27
C ALA A 312 -9.27 -22.50 -19.98
N ILE A 313 -10.54 -22.95 -20.04
CA ILE A 313 -11.39 -23.11 -18.85
C ILE A 313 -10.76 -24.14 -17.89
N ASP A 314 -10.26 -25.27 -18.41
CA ASP A 314 -9.64 -26.30 -17.58
C ASP A 314 -8.39 -25.77 -16.84
N LEU A 315 -7.62 -24.89 -17.49
CA LEU A 315 -6.47 -24.22 -16.86
C LEU A 315 -6.89 -23.25 -15.75
N ILE A 316 -7.99 -22.50 -15.94
CA ILE A 316 -8.52 -21.61 -14.89
C ILE A 316 -9.00 -22.44 -13.69
N VAL A 317 -9.66 -23.59 -13.93
CA VAL A 317 -10.09 -24.53 -12.89
C VAL A 317 -8.89 -25.09 -12.12
N GLU A 318 -7.80 -25.45 -12.80
CA GLU A 318 -6.56 -25.90 -12.14
C GLU A 318 -6.01 -24.83 -11.19
N LEU A 319 -6.07 -23.56 -11.60
CA LEU A 319 -5.58 -22.42 -10.82
C LEU A 319 -6.44 -22.08 -9.59
N LEU A 320 -7.62 -22.68 -9.41
CA LEU A 320 -8.37 -22.59 -8.14
C LEU A 320 -7.60 -23.20 -6.95
N GLN A 321 -6.66 -24.11 -7.22
CA GLN A 321 -5.83 -24.72 -6.17
C GLN A 321 -4.84 -23.71 -5.56
N ASP A 322 -4.46 -22.67 -6.30
CA ASP A 322 -3.52 -21.64 -5.86
C ASP A 322 -4.25 -20.58 -5.02
N ASP A 323 -3.93 -20.51 -3.72
CA ASP A 323 -4.60 -19.61 -2.77
C ASP A 323 -4.57 -18.14 -3.25
N SER A 324 -3.45 -17.68 -3.83
CA SER A 324 -3.30 -16.29 -4.28
C SER A 324 -4.06 -15.95 -5.56
N SER A 325 -4.39 -16.96 -6.38
CA SER A 325 -5.08 -16.80 -7.65
C SER A 325 -6.58 -17.14 -7.58
N ARG A 326 -7.00 -17.92 -6.57
CA ARG A 326 -8.34 -18.50 -6.46
C ARG A 326 -9.47 -17.49 -6.59
N ALA A 327 -9.45 -16.39 -5.83
CA ALA A 327 -10.52 -15.39 -5.88
C ALA A 327 -10.72 -14.82 -7.29
N ARG A 328 -9.62 -14.56 -8.02
CA ARG A 328 -9.67 -14.07 -9.41
C ARG A 328 -10.12 -15.17 -10.38
N ALA A 329 -9.66 -16.40 -10.20
CA ALA A 329 -10.08 -17.54 -11.02
C ALA A 329 -11.58 -17.83 -10.89
N LEU A 330 -12.14 -17.75 -9.67
CA LEU A 330 -13.59 -17.83 -9.45
C LEU A 330 -14.33 -16.73 -10.21
N ALA A 331 -13.91 -15.47 -10.06
CA ALA A 331 -14.53 -14.34 -10.77
C ALA A 331 -14.52 -14.55 -12.30
N TYR A 332 -13.44 -15.07 -12.86
CA TYR A 332 -13.31 -15.40 -14.28
C TYR A 332 -14.22 -16.56 -14.71
N LEU A 333 -14.33 -17.63 -13.91
CA LEU A 333 -15.25 -18.72 -14.22
C LEU A 333 -16.72 -18.26 -14.19
N HIS A 334 -17.10 -17.43 -13.21
CA HIS A 334 -18.42 -16.81 -13.16
C HIS A 334 -18.68 -15.95 -14.41
N GLU A 335 -17.74 -15.10 -14.79
CA GLU A 335 -17.89 -14.24 -15.97
C GLU A 335 -17.98 -15.03 -17.28
N LEU A 336 -17.29 -16.18 -17.35
CA LEU A 336 -17.34 -17.10 -18.47
C LEU A 336 -18.55 -18.05 -18.42
N SER A 337 -19.43 -17.91 -17.41
CA SER A 337 -20.59 -18.79 -17.18
C SER A 337 -20.21 -20.27 -17.06
N ALA A 338 -19.07 -20.55 -16.42
CA ALA A 338 -18.50 -21.89 -16.20
C ALA A 338 -18.62 -22.32 -14.72
N ASP A 339 -19.68 -21.86 -14.04
CA ASP A 339 -19.97 -22.17 -12.64
C ASP A 339 -20.06 -23.68 -12.37
N ASP A 340 -20.54 -24.45 -13.35
CA ASP A 340 -20.65 -25.91 -13.29
C ASP A 340 -19.30 -26.63 -13.18
N ARG A 341 -18.20 -25.92 -13.48
CA ARG A 341 -16.83 -26.41 -13.36
C ARG A 341 -16.20 -26.12 -12.00
N ILE A 342 -16.87 -25.34 -11.14
CA ILE A 342 -16.36 -24.96 -9.82
C ILE A 342 -16.73 -26.04 -8.81
N ASP A 343 -15.72 -26.76 -8.33
CA ASP A 343 -15.91 -27.67 -7.20
C ASP A 343 -16.26 -26.86 -5.92
N PRO A 344 -17.33 -27.22 -5.18
CA PRO A 344 -17.75 -26.52 -3.96
C PRO A 344 -16.65 -26.33 -2.91
N GLN A 345 -15.61 -27.18 -2.91
CA GLN A 345 -14.48 -27.01 -1.99
C GLN A 345 -13.76 -25.66 -2.17
N TRP A 346 -13.74 -25.12 -3.40
CA TRP A 346 -13.08 -23.86 -3.73
C TRP A 346 -13.88 -22.62 -3.35
N THR A 347 -15.17 -22.77 -3.03
CA THR A 347 -16.08 -21.71 -2.59
C THR A 347 -16.40 -21.76 -1.10
N SER A 348 -15.78 -22.69 -0.36
CA SER A 348 -15.95 -22.78 1.09
C SER A 348 -15.42 -21.53 1.81
N SER A 349 -15.94 -21.25 3.02
CA SER A 349 -15.46 -20.14 3.85
C SER A 349 -13.96 -20.27 4.15
N LEU A 350 -13.48 -21.49 4.40
CA LEU A 350 -12.04 -21.76 4.53
C LEU A 350 -11.25 -21.44 3.26
N ALA A 351 -11.71 -21.84 2.08
CA ALA A 351 -11.00 -21.57 0.82
C ALA A 351 -10.93 -20.05 0.54
N LYS A 352 -12.00 -19.31 0.89
CA LYS A 352 -12.01 -17.85 0.85
C LYS A 352 -10.99 -17.27 1.84
N ALA A 353 -11.03 -17.70 3.10
CA ALA A 353 -10.11 -17.23 4.15
C ALA A 353 -8.63 -17.44 3.78
N LYS A 354 -8.29 -18.61 3.21
CA LYS A 354 -6.94 -18.85 2.68
C LYS A 354 -6.58 -17.90 1.55
N SER A 355 -7.51 -17.62 0.64
CA SER A 355 -7.26 -16.69 -0.48
C SER A 355 -7.05 -15.26 0.02
N ASP A 356 -7.88 -14.81 0.96
CA ASP A 356 -7.79 -13.47 1.55
C ASP A 356 -6.45 -13.28 2.27
N LEU A 357 -6.02 -14.28 3.06
CA LEU A 357 -4.71 -14.23 3.71
C LEU A 357 -3.55 -14.28 2.70
N ALA A 358 -3.62 -15.13 1.67
CA ALA A 358 -2.60 -15.20 0.63
C ALA A 358 -2.41 -13.86 -0.10
N ILE A 359 -3.52 -13.20 -0.46
CA ILE A 359 -3.52 -11.90 -1.13
C ILE A 359 -2.92 -10.83 -0.22
N TRP A 360 -3.33 -10.80 1.06
CA TRP A 360 -2.80 -9.86 2.03
C TRP A 360 -1.29 -10.03 2.25
N LEU A 361 -0.83 -11.26 2.45
CA LEU A 361 0.60 -11.58 2.63
C LEU A 361 1.44 -11.21 1.40
N SER A 362 0.84 -11.21 0.21
CA SER A 362 1.50 -10.85 -1.06
C SER A 362 1.69 -9.35 -1.25
N GLN A 363 1.14 -8.50 -0.38
CA GLN A 363 1.27 -7.05 -0.49
C GLN A 363 2.74 -6.61 -0.30
N PRO A 364 3.19 -5.52 -0.96
CA PRO A 364 4.56 -5.03 -0.83
C PRO A 364 4.98 -4.68 0.60
N GLU A 365 4.03 -4.23 1.42
CA GLU A 365 4.24 -3.87 2.83
C GLU A 365 4.43 -5.11 3.72
N GLN A 366 4.10 -6.30 3.21
CA GLN A 366 4.19 -7.59 3.89
C GLN A 366 5.40 -8.38 3.34
N PHE A 367 5.16 -9.44 2.55
CA PHE A 367 6.22 -10.27 1.98
C PHE A 367 6.47 -10.01 0.48
N ALA A 368 5.61 -9.23 -0.20
CA ALA A 368 5.65 -8.95 -1.64
C ALA A 368 5.54 -10.17 -2.58
N ILE A 369 5.43 -11.38 -2.02
CA ILE A 369 5.26 -12.65 -2.73
C ILE A 369 4.22 -13.50 -2.00
N PRO A 370 3.46 -14.36 -2.70
CA PRO A 370 2.50 -15.24 -2.06
C PRO A 370 3.20 -16.34 -1.25
N PRO A 371 2.59 -16.81 -0.15
CA PRO A 371 3.10 -17.94 0.61
C PRO A 371 3.11 -19.22 -0.25
N SER A 372 4.05 -20.11 0.03
CA SER A 372 4.17 -21.40 -0.66
C SER A 372 3.08 -22.39 -0.23
N ARG A 373 2.52 -22.20 0.96
CA ARG A 373 1.46 -23.03 1.53
C ARG A 373 0.65 -22.25 2.56
N ILE A 374 -0.67 -22.50 2.59
CA ILE A 374 -1.55 -22.12 3.71
C ILE A 374 -2.33 -23.34 4.21
N ALA A 375 -2.26 -23.59 5.52
CA ALA A 375 -2.93 -24.69 6.20
C ALA A 375 -3.86 -24.18 7.31
N LEU A 376 -5.02 -24.82 7.47
CA LEU A 376 -5.91 -24.52 8.60
C LEU A 376 -5.26 -25.00 9.89
N VAL A 377 -5.15 -24.10 10.87
CA VAL A 377 -4.82 -24.43 12.26
C VAL A 377 -6.09 -24.65 13.04
N GLU A 378 -7.00 -23.66 13.01
CA GLU A 378 -8.28 -23.73 13.72
C GLU A 378 -9.32 -22.80 13.09
N GLN A 379 -10.59 -23.15 13.19
CA GLN A 379 -11.74 -22.36 12.76
C GLN A 379 -12.68 -22.18 13.95
N ARG A 380 -13.13 -20.95 14.19
CA ARG A 380 -14.11 -20.59 15.23
C ARG A 380 -15.14 -19.60 14.71
N THR A 381 -16.23 -19.47 15.44
CA THR A 381 -17.25 -18.45 15.22
C THR A 381 -17.25 -17.53 16.44
N LEU A 382 -16.82 -16.28 16.24
CA LEU A 382 -16.56 -15.33 17.32
C LEU A 382 -17.36 -14.06 17.12
N GLN A 383 -17.82 -13.43 18.20
CA GLN A 383 -18.30 -12.05 18.13
C GLN A 383 -17.10 -11.13 17.85
N TRP A 384 -17.23 -10.24 16.86
CA TRP A 384 -16.15 -9.34 16.45
C TRP A 384 -16.59 -7.87 16.54
N PRO A 385 -15.78 -6.97 17.11
CA PRO A 385 -16.09 -5.54 17.19
C PRO A 385 -16.44 -4.94 15.84
N GLY A 386 -17.50 -4.11 15.81
CA GLY A 386 -17.95 -3.43 14.60
C GLY A 386 -18.84 -4.28 13.67
N PHE A 387 -19.16 -5.52 14.04
CA PHE A 387 -20.07 -6.38 13.29
C PHE A 387 -21.33 -6.71 14.10
N ASP A 388 -22.50 -6.67 13.46
CA ASP A 388 -23.80 -6.90 14.11
C ASP A 388 -24.04 -8.37 14.54
N GLY A 389 -23.15 -9.29 14.19
CA GLY A 389 -23.27 -10.71 14.51
C GLY A 389 -21.95 -11.46 14.43
N PRO A 390 -21.96 -12.76 14.80
CA PRO A 390 -20.74 -13.54 14.89
C PRO A 390 -20.11 -13.78 13.53
N GLN A 391 -18.78 -13.82 13.51
CA GLN A 391 -17.95 -13.92 12.32
C GLN A 391 -17.22 -15.28 12.31
N GLU A 392 -17.10 -15.89 11.15
CA GLU A 392 -16.21 -17.05 10.98
C GLU A 392 -14.76 -16.56 10.95
N CYS A 393 -13.96 -17.10 11.86
CA CYS A 393 -12.58 -16.71 12.10
C CYS A 393 -11.67 -17.93 11.95
N PHE A 394 -10.53 -17.75 11.30
CA PHE A 394 -9.62 -18.80 10.91
C PHE A 394 -8.20 -18.44 11.35
N LEU A 395 -7.57 -19.33 12.09
CA LEU A 395 -6.13 -19.35 12.24
C LEU A 395 -5.53 -20.19 11.13
N LEU A 396 -4.61 -19.60 10.39
CA LEU A 396 -4.05 -20.17 9.18
C LEU A 396 -2.52 -20.12 9.27
N GLN A 397 -1.88 -21.29 9.29
CA GLN A 397 -0.43 -21.36 9.17
C GLN A 397 -0.04 -21.07 7.73
N PHE A 398 0.94 -20.19 7.54
CA PHE A 398 1.52 -19.90 6.24
C PHE A 398 3.03 -20.18 6.25
N ASP A 399 3.54 -20.67 5.12
CA ASP A 399 4.94 -21.06 4.97
C ASP A 399 5.60 -20.37 3.76
N TYR A 400 6.86 -20.00 3.91
CA TYR A 400 7.73 -19.48 2.86
C TYR A 400 9.01 -20.30 2.77
N GLY A 401 9.42 -20.63 1.54
CA GLY A 401 10.68 -21.33 1.28
C GLY A 401 10.65 -22.82 1.67
N THR A 402 11.80 -23.47 1.52
CA THR A 402 12.01 -24.88 1.90
C THR A 402 13.40 -25.04 2.52
N GLY A 403 13.60 -26.05 3.37
CA GLY A 403 14.90 -26.33 4.01
C GLY A 403 15.33 -25.26 5.03
N ASP A 404 16.62 -24.93 5.05
CA ASP A 404 17.22 -24.04 6.05
C ASP A 404 16.74 -22.57 5.98
N GLY A 405 16.08 -22.17 4.88
CA GLY A 405 15.46 -20.85 4.69
C GLY A 405 13.95 -20.83 4.92
N HIS A 406 13.40 -21.88 5.56
CA HIS A 406 11.97 -22.00 5.80
C HIS A 406 11.50 -21.03 6.90
N TYR A 407 10.61 -20.12 6.53
CA TYR A 407 9.89 -19.26 7.46
C TYR A 407 8.42 -19.69 7.55
N SER A 408 7.86 -19.67 8.75
CA SER A 408 6.47 -20.07 8.98
C SER A 408 5.91 -19.39 10.21
N ASN A 409 4.66 -18.94 10.14
CA ASN A 409 3.93 -18.32 11.24
C ASN A 409 2.41 -18.57 11.09
N VAL A 410 1.63 -18.13 12.09
CA VAL A 410 0.16 -18.23 12.07
C VAL A 410 -0.45 -16.86 11.80
N GLY A 411 -1.14 -16.75 10.66
CA GLY A 411 -1.98 -15.61 10.30
C GLY A 411 -3.43 -15.82 10.74
N PHE A 412 -4.19 -14.75 10.66
CA PHE A 412 -5.62 -14.72 10.90
C PHE A 412 -6.36 -14.33 9.63
N SER A 413 -7.54 -14.93 9.45
CA SER A 413 -8.51 -14.48 8.45
C SER A 413 -9.91 -14.62 9.04
N GLY A 414 -10.70 -13.57 8.97
CA GLY A 414 -12.09 -13.57 9.41
C GLY A 414 -12.80 -12.36 8.84
N PRO A 415 -13.16 -11.35 9.64
CA PRO A 415 -13.61 -10.08 9.12
C PRO A 415 -12.56 -9.40 8.21
N PHE A 416 -11.28 -9.62 8.49
CA PHE A 416 -10.14 -9.19 7.67
C PHE A 416 -8.99 -10.19 7.79
N PRO A 417 -8.10 -10.26 6.79
CA PRO A 417 -6.85 -10.99 6.87
C PRO A 417 -5.76 -10.17 7.57
N SER A 418 -4.95 -10.81 8.41
CA SER A 418 -3.78 -10.18 9.03
C SER A 418 -2.73 -11.21 9.48
N ALA A 419 -1.50 -10.76 9.67
CA ALA A 419 -0.47 -11.52 10.37
C ALA A 419 0.40 -10.59 11.22
N MET A 420 0.83 -11.07 12.39
CA MET A 420 1.73 -10.35 13.27
C MET A 420 3.19 -10.74 13.02
N SER A 421 4.13 -9.83 13.32
CA SER A 421 5.57 -10.11 13.28
C SER A 421 6.04 -10.98 14.46
N LEU A 422 5.21 -11.15 15.48
CA LEU A 422 5.43 -12.02 16.62
C LEU A 422 5.38 -13.50 16.22
N ASP A 423 6.16 -14.37 16.88
CA ASP A 423 6.10 -15.82 16.66
C ASP A 423 4.83 -16.41 17.29
N MET A 424 3.73 -16.38 16.53
CA MET A 424 2.41 -16.82 16.97
C MET A 424 2.36 -18.31 17.28
N LYS A 425 3.29 -19.11 16.72
CA LYS A 425 3.37 -20.55 16.97
C LYS A 425 3.81 -20.90 18.40
N SER A 426 4.36 -19.92 19.13
CA SER A 426 4.76 -20.11 20.52
C SER A 426 3.60 -20.04 21.52
N PHE A 427 2.40 -19.63 21.06
CA PHE A 427 1.20 -19.47 21.87
C PHE A 427 0.16 -20.57 21.60
N SER A 428 -0.78 -20.75 22.53
CA SER A 428 -1.96 -21.59 22.29
C SER A 428 -2.90 -20.90 21.30
N ASN A 429 -3.73 -21.67 20.59
CA ASN A 429 -4.69 -21.11 19.64
C ASN A 429 -5.68 -20.13 20.29
N ASP A 430 -6.10 -20.38 21.54
CA ASP A 430 -6.93 -19.46 22.32
C ASP A 430 -6.25 -18.08 22.45
N THR A 431 -4.97 -18.08 22.81
CA THR A 431 -4.17 -16.86 22.94
C THR A 431 -3.97 -16.19 21.58
N VAL A 432 -3.74 -16.95 20.51
CA VAL A 432 -3.59 -16.39 19.16
C VAL A 432 -4.88 -15.69 18.72
N PHE A 433 -6.06 -16.31 18.88
CA PHE A 433 -7.34 -15.66 18.60
C PHE A 433 -7.54 -14.39 19.44
N ALA A 434 -7.25 -14.46 20.74
CA ALA A 434 -7.31 -13.32 21.65
C ALA A 434 -6.44 -12.16 21.16
N MET A 435 -5.19 -12.43 20.77
CA MET A 435 -4.26 -11.40 20.32
C MET A 435 -4.73 -10.72 19.02
N TYR A 436 -5.25 -11.47 18.05
CA TYR A 436 -5.80 -10.88 16.83
C TYR A 436 -7.04 -10.02 17.11
N LEU A 437 -7.89 -10.43 18.04
CA LEU A 437 -9.02 -9.62 18.49
C LEU A 437 -8.55 -8.34 19.21
N ALA A 438 -7.56 -8.45 20.09
CA ALA A 438 -7.00 -7.33 20.85
C ALA A 438 -6.46 -6.21 19.96
N ASN A 439 -5.81 -6.61 18.85
CA ASN A 439 -5.20 -5.69 17.90
C ASN A 439 -6.23 -4.79 17.19
N ASP A 440 -7.47 -5.27 17.07
CA ASP A 440 -8.52 -4.58 16.33
C ASP A 440 -9.53 -3.85 17.23
N ILE A 441 -9.38 -3.97 18.54
CA ILE A 441 -10.19 -3.22 19.49
C ILE A 441 -9.59 -1.84 19.70
N GLU A 442 -10.34 -0.81 19.35
CA GLU A 442 -10.08 0.55 19.78
C GLU A 442 -10.84 0.83 21.07
N ASP A 443 -10.11 1.17 22.13
CA ASP A 443 -10.67 1.57 23.41
C ASP A 443 -10.18 2.98 23.75
N SER A 444 -11.13 3.93 23.84
CA SER A 444 -10.81 5.33 24.12
C SER A 444 -10.28 5.56 25.54
N ASP A 445 -10.53 4.62 26.45
CA ASP A 445 -10.07 4.67 27.84
C ASP A 445 -8.76 3.90 28.05
N GLU A 446 -8.19 3.32 26.97
CA GLU A 446 -6.92 2.62 27.02
C GLU A 446 -5.82 3.56 27.51
N SER A 447 -5.19 3.20 28.63
CA SER A 447 -4.16 4.04 29.24
C SER A 447 -3.07 3.21 29.89
N ARG A 448 -1.85 3.75 29.80
CA ARG A 448 -0.65 3.18 30.41
C ARG A 448 0.01 4.24 31.27
N ILE A 449 -0.06 4.04 32.58
CA ILE A 449 0.50 4.97 33.56
C ILE A 449 1.74 4.32 34.17
N ALA A 450 2.91 4.94 33.95
CA ALA A 450 4.15 4.46 34.53
C ALA A 450 4.04 4.41 36.06
N TRP A 451 4.56 3.34 36.67
CA TRP A 451 4.45 3.09 38.10
C TRP A 451 4.96 4.27 38.93
N ASP A 452 6.09 4.85 38.55
CA ASP A 452 6.70 5.99 39.24
C ASP A 452 5.85 7.27 39.18
N SER A 453 4.91 7.34 38.24
CA SER A 453 3.98 8.47 38.09
C SER A 453 2.67 8.29 38.88
N LEU A 454 2.42 7.10 39.45
CA LEU A 454 1.22 6.84 40.23
C LEU A 454 1.31 7.48 41.63
N PRO A 455 0.22 8.09 42.13
CA PRO A 455 0.13 8.52 43.52
C PRO A 455 0.25 7.33 44.48
N GLU A 456 0.92 7.52 45.63
CA GLU A 456 1.09 6.46 46.65
C GLU A 456 -0.22 5.74 47.05
N PRO A 457 -1.35 6.44 47.27
CA PRO A 457 -2.61 5.74 47.59
C PRO A 457 -3.11 4.80 46.48
N HIS A 458 -2.73 5.03 45.22
CA HIS A 458 -3.06 4.14 44.10
C HIS A 458 -2.07 2.97 43.99
N LYS A 459 -0.81 3.14 44.43
CA LYS A 459 0.13 2.02 44.52
C LYS A 459 -0.32 1.02 45.58
N ASP A 460 -0.83 1.52 46.71
CA ASP A 460 -1.33 0.69 47.82
C ASP A 460 -2.48 -0.24 47.38
N SER A 461 -3.29 0.14 46.39
CA SER A 461 -4.37 -0.73 45.89
C SER A 461 -3.87 -1.95 45.11
N PHE A 462 -2.62 -1.94 44.64
CA PHE A 462 -2.01 -3.08 43.94
C PHE A 462 -1.24 -4.05 44.85
N GLU A 463 -1.10 -3.72 46.14
CA GLU A 463 -0.43 -4.56 47.13
C GLU A 463 -0.95 -6.02 47.18
N PRO A 464 -2.27 -6.28 47.11
CA PRO A 464 -2.77 -7.66 47.07
C PRO A 464 -2.25 -8.45 45.86
N MET A 465 -2.17 -7.80 44.71
CA MET A 465 -1.70 -8.41 43.46
C MET A 465 -0.20 -8.71 43.51
N LEU A 466 0.59 -7.81 44.10
CA LEU A 466 2.03 -8.05 44.30
C LEU A 466 2.29 -9.23 45.23
N ARG A 467 1.53 -9.34 46.33
CA ARG A 467 1.62 -10.51 47.23
C ARG A 467 1.26 -11.82 46.55
N GLU A 468 0.24 -11.81 45.70
CA GLU A 468 -0.12 -12.98 44.91
C GLU A 468 1.02 -13.43 43.97
N LEU A 469 1.72 -12.47 43.36
CA LEU A 469 2.90 -12.76 42.55
C LEU A 469 4.04 -13.38 43.38
N GLU A 470 4.28 -12.87 44.59
CA GLU A 470 5.26 -13.45 45.53
C GLU A 470 4.89 -14.87 45.93
N GLU A 471 3.62 -15.12 46.27
CA GLU A 471 3.10 -16.44 46.63
C GLU A 471 3.23 -17.46 45.48
N LYS A 472 3.17 -16.98 44.23
CA LYS A 472 3.39 -17.79 43.02
C LYS A 472 4.86 -17.98 42.66
N GLY A 473 5.79 -17.51 43.50
CA GLY A 473 7.22 -17.77 43.40
C GLY A 473 7.98 -16.81 42.48
N PHE A 474 7.43 -15.63 42.18
CA PHE A 474 8.18 -14.57 41.51
C PHE A 474 9.00 -13.80 42.53
N LEU A 475 10.28 -13.59 42.23
CA LEU A 475 11.23 -12.85 43.08
C LEU A 475 11.54 -11.48 42.47
N GLU A 476 12.03 -10.56 43.31
CA GLU A 476 12.44 -9.20 42.91
C GLU A 476 11.41 -8.48 42.02
N ILE A 477 10.14 -8.59 42.37
CA ILE A 477 9.05 -8.03 41.57
C ILE A 477 9.17 -6.51 41.55
N LYS A 478 9.36 -5.98 40.33
CA LYS A 478 9.43 -4.56 40.03
C LYS A 478 8.19 -4.16 39.22
N PRO A 479 7.23 -3.46 39.83
CA PRO A 479 6.13 -2.84 39.09
C PRO A 479 6.66 -1.83 38.08
N LEU A 480 6.08 -1.82 36.88
CA LEU A 480 6.49 -0.96 35.77
C LEU A 480 5.39 0.02 35.35
N ALA A 481 4.16 -0.46 35.22
CA ALA A 481 3.03 0.37 34.80
C ALA A 481 1.70 -0.21 35.26
N GLN A 482 0.75 0.67 35.53
CA GLN A 482 -0.68 0.35 35.51
C GLN A 482 -1.18 0.42 34.07
N LEU A 483 -2.00 -0.57 33.70
CA LEU A 483 -2.72 -0.64 32.44
C LEU A 483 -4.21 -0.58 32.72
N ASN A 484 -4.95 0.22 31.94
CA ASN A 484 -6.41 0.20 31.92
C ASN A 484 -6.87 -0.07 30.50
N CYS A 485 -7.81 -1.00 30.34
CA CYS A 485 -8.43 -1.31 29.04
C CYS A 485 -9.76 -2.05 29.28
N LEU A 486 -10.77 -1.75 28.47
CA LEU A 486 -12.11 -2.36 28.49
C LEU A 486 -12.76 -2.35 29.88
N GLY A 487 -12.52 -1.28 30.65
CA GLY A 487 -13.01 -1.13 32.02
C GLY A 487 -12.30 -1.99 33.07
N ALA A 488 -11.26 -2.74 32.69
CA ALA A 488 -10.43 -3.53 33.59
C ALA A 488 -9.07 -2.87 33.82
N GLN A 489 -8.44 -3.23 34.95
CA GLN A 489 -7.15 -2.70 35.38
C GLN A 489 -6.16 -3.86 35.57
N ALA A 490 -4.93 -3.68 35.09
CA ALA A 490 -3.85 -4.63 35.28
C ALA A 490 -2.56 -3.94 35.72
N LEU A 491 -1.69 -4.71 36.35
CA LEU A 491 -0.34 -4.33 36.71
C LEU A 491 0.67 -5.06 35.84
N LEU A 492 1.51 -4.28 35.17
CA LEU A 492 2.67 -4.77 34.46
C LEU A 492 3.89 -4.73 35.38
N CYS A 493 4.56 -5.86 35.52
CA CYS A 493 5.73 -6.05 36.35
C CYS A 493 6.87 -6.69 35.56
N GLN A 494 8.08 -6.51 36.07
CA GLN A 494 9.24 -7.35 35.77
C GLN A 494 9.58 -8.13 37.03
N ALA A 495 9.98 -9.39 36.91
CA ALA A 495 10.43 -10.19 38.05
C ALA A 495 11.57 -11.11 37.65
N THR A 496 12.32 -11.62 38.62
CA THR A 496 13.28 -12.70 38.43
C THR A 496 12.72 -14.00 38.99
N SER A 497 13.18 -15.12 38.44
CA SER A 497 12.90 -16.46 38.98
C SER A 497 14.15 -17.02 39.66
N ASP A 498 13.99 -18.01 40.53
CA ASP A 498 15.06 -18.70 41.26
C ASP A 498 16.20 -19.21 40.35
N GLU A 499 15.90 -19.47 39.08
CA GLU A 499 16.85 -19.92 38.05
C GLU A 499 17.61 -18.78 37.34
N GLY A 500 17.42 -17.52 37.77
CA GLY A 500 18.09 -16.33 37.22
C GLY A 500 17.46 -15.74 35.95
N ASN A 501 16.37 -16.31 35.46
CA ASN A 501 15.65 -15.76 34.30
C ASN A 501 14.80 -14.54 34.71
N THR A 502 14.84 -13.49 33.90
CA THR A 502 13.96 -12.33 34.04
C THR A 502 12.68 -12.52 33.23
N TRP A 503 11.55 -12.19 33.84
CA TRP A 503 10.21 -12.33 33.30
C TRP A 503 9.55 -10.96 33.19
N GLY A 504 8.80 -10.75 32.12
CA GLY A 504 7.70 -9.78 32.10
C GLY A 504 6.43 -10.48 32.58
N ILE A 505 5.68 -9.80 33.45
CA ILE A 505 4.46 -10.33 34.06
C ILE A 505 3.37 -9.27 33.93
N LEU A 506 2.17 -9.70 33.56
CA LEU A 506 0.98 -8.88 33.63
C LEU A 506 -0.04 -9.63 34.48
N SER A 507 -0.59 -8.94 35.49
CA SER A 507 -1.62 -9.47 36.37
C SER A 507 -2.80 -8.52 36.44
N ASP A 508 -4.02 -9.02 36.38
CA ASP A 508 -5.25 -8.25 36.66
C ASP A 508 -5.89 -8.62 38.01
N GLY A 509 -5.26 -9.54 38.75
CA GLY A 509 -5.72 -10.02 40.05
C GLY A 509 -6.58 -11.28 39.97
N ASP A 510 -7.08 -11.61 38.77
CA ASP A 510 -7.79 -12.87 38.50
C ASP A 510 -6.89 -13.84 37.70
N SER A 511 -6.01 -13.30 36.86
CA SER A 511 -5.15 -14.05 35.97
C SER A 511 -3.75 -13.44 35.86
N ILE A 512 -2.77 -14.29 35.53
CA ILE A 512 -1.38 -13.88 35.34
C ILE A 512 -0.90 -14.39 33.99
N ILE A 513 -0.39 -13.46 33.19
CA ILE A 513 0.29 -13.74 31.92
C ILE A 513 1.78 -13.45 32.13
N ARG A 514 2.63 -14.38 31.69
CA ARG A 514 4.09 -14.25 31.86
C ARG A 514 4.84 -14.67 30.61
N CYS A 515 5.93 -13.97 30.32
CA CYS A 515 6.84 -14.30 29.22
C CYS A 515 8.27 -13.92 29.60
N ILE A 516 9.26 -14.58 29.01
CA ILE A 516 10.68 -14.25 29.22
C ILE A 516 10.91 -12.79 28.78
N SER A 517 11.65 -12.03 29.58
CA SER A 517 11.91 -10.62 29.33
C SER A 517 12.77 -10.44 28.08
N GLY A 518 12.31 -9.57 27.18
CA GLY A 518 12.92 -9.23 25.90
C GLY A 518 12.28 -7.97 25.32
N PRO A 519 12.75 -7.50 24.14
CA PRO A 519 12.36 -6.20 23.61
C PRO A 519 10.85 -6.02 23.35
N GLN A 520 10.15 -7.10 23.01
CA GLN A 520 8.72 -7.09 22.62
C GLN A 520 7.79 -7.60 23.73
N THR A 521 8.33 -7.95 24.91
CA THR A 521 7.60 -8.70 25.93
C THR A 521 6.38 -7.94 26.44
N PHE A 522 6.49 -6.64 26.68
CA PHE A 522 5.39 -5.90 27.33
C PHE A 522 4.20 -5.67 26.40
N GLU A 523 4.42 -5.34 25.13
CA GLU A 523 3.34 -5.24 24.14
C GLU A 523 2.69 -6.60 23.93
N THR A 524 3.49 -7.67 23.90
CA THR A 524 2.99 -9.05 23.79
C THR A 524 2.11 -9.43 24.98
N LEU A 525 2.49 -9.06 26.21
CA LEU A 525 1.67 -9.31 27.41
C LEU A 525 0.37 -8.52 27.37
N PHE A 526 0.44 -7.24 26.98
CA PHE A 526 -0.74 -6.39 26.89
C PHE A 526 -1.74 -6.90 25.84
N LEU A 527 -1.28 -7.28 24.65
CA LEU A 527 -2.13 -7.86 23.60
C LEU A 527 -2.82 -9.16 24.06
N GLN A 528 -2.09 -10.05 24.75
CA GLN A 528 -2.69 -11.27 25.28
C GLN A 528 -3.79 -10.96 26.31
N TRP A 529 -3.53 -10.03 27.22
CA TRP A 529 -4.48 -9.64 28.27
C TRP A 529 -5.71 -8.95 27.71
N LYS A 530 -5.52 -7.90 26.90
CA LYS A 530 -6.61 -7.16 26.23
C LYS A 530 -7.48 -8.11 25.40
N GLY A 531 -6.85 -9.05 24.68
CA GLY A 531 -7.54 -10.06 23.91
C GLY A 531 -8.39 -11.01 24.74
N LYS A 532 -7.85 -11.46 25.88
CA LYS A 532 -8.57 -12.32 26.82
C LYS A 532 -9.80 -11.61 27.38
N LEU A 533 -9.65 -10.36 27.83
CA LEU A 533 -10.76 -9.53 28.30
C LEU A 533 -11.83 -9.34 27.22
N ALA A 534 -11.39 -9.06 25.99
CA ALA A 534 -12.30 -8.88 24.87
C ALA A 534 -13.13 -10.14 24.57
N LEU A 535 -12.50 -11.32 24.57
CA LEU A 535 -13.20 -12.59 24.40
C LEU A 535 -14.18 -12.86 25.55
N GLU A 536 -13.83 -12.50 26.79
CA GLU A 536 -14.72 -12.63 27.95
C GLU A 536 -15.95 -11.71 27.85
N ILE A 537 -15.78 -10.49 27.35
CA ILE A 537 -16.88 -9.51 27.16
C ILE A 537 -17.80 -9.91 26.00
N LEU A 538 -17.20 -10.31 24.88
CA LEU A 538 -17.93 -10.57 23.63
C LEU A 538 -18.52 -12.00 23.59
N GLY A 539 -17.88 -12.96 24.25
CA GLY A 539 -18.26 -14.37 24.27
C GLY A 539 -17.92 -15.12 22.96
N GLU A 540 -17.84 -16.45 23.06
CA GLU A 540 -17.92 -17.34 21.89
C GLU A 540 -19.41 -17.56 21.53
N ALA A 541 -19.73 -17.59 20.24
CA ALA A 541 -21.11 -17.62 19.74
C ALA A 541 -21.68 -19.02 19.53
#